data_AF-A0A858QAR5-F1
#
_entry.id   AF-A0A858QAR5-F1
#
_cell.length_a   1.000
_cell.length_b   1.000
_cell.length_c   1.000
_cell.angle_alpha   90.00
_cell.angle_beta   90.00
_cell.angle_gamma   90.00
#
_symmetry.space_group_name_H-M   'P 1'
#
loop_
_entity.id
_entity.type
_entity.pdbx_description
1 polymer ?
#
loop_
_entity_poly.entity_id
_entity_poly.type
_entity_poly.pdbx_seq_one_letter_code
_entity_poly.pdbx_strand_id
1 'polypeptide(L)'
;MKGTFLSVLLLALLTACAGKEQGDLREALVAKLQEDSDLKDYKLDPGEIADCVVHDLTDDLPGFPGDPRRKQYLTAYAKFYSVKGSGDFEQVAEEYKDLFGSVKAANQAALRMTDYIMTCMGQAIERSGPKER
;
A
#
# COMPACT_ATOMS: atom_id res chain seq x y z
N MET A 1 -6.82 33.31 29.63
CA MET A 1 -6.26 32.57 28.48
C MET A 1 -6.55 31.07 28.68
N LYS A 2 -7.73 30.58 28.27
CA LYS A 2 -8.15 29.18 28.49
C LYS A 2 -8.82 28.54 27.26
N GLY A 3 -8.82 29.22 26.12
CA GLY A 3 -9.61 28.82 24.94
C GLY A 3 -8.81 28.19 23.78
N THR A 4 -7.48 28.17 23.81
CA THR A 4 -6.67 27.78 22.64
C THR A 4 -6.16 26.34 22.67
N PHE A 5 -6.22 25.64 23.81
CA PHE A 5 -5.75 24.24 23.89
C PHE A 5 -6.71 23.20 23.30
N LEU A 6 -8.00 23.53 23.15
CA LEU A 6 -9.00 22.59 22.66
C LEU A 6 -8.96 22.42 21.12
N SER A 7 -8.50 23.44 20.38
CA SER A 7 -8.43 23.37 18.92
C SER A 7 -7.26 22.54 18.39
N VAL A 8 -6.14 22.44 19.11
CA VAL A 8 -4.96 21.66 18.66
C VAL A 8 -5.20 20.15 18.79
N LEU A 9 -5.99 19.72 19.78
CA LEU A 9 -6.27 18.29 20.02
C LEU A 9 -7.20 17.68 18.96
N LEU A 10 -8.13 18.47 18.41
CA LEU A 10 -9.04 18.03 17.35
C LEU A 10 -8.34 17.85 15.99
N LEU A 11 -7.30 18.64 15.71
CA LEU A 11 -6.49 18.51 14.50
C LEU A 11 -5.57 17.27 14.52
N ALA A 12 -5.06 16.88 15.69
CA ALA A 12 -4.21 15.70 15.85
C ALA A 12 -4.98 14.37 15.72
N LEU A 13 -6.28 14.35 16.04
CA LEU A 13 -7.13 13.17 15.89
C LEU A 13 -7.51 12.91 14.42
N LEU A 14 -7.54 13.94 13.57
CA LEU A 14 -7.86 13.80 12.14
C LEU A 14 -6.72 13.14 11.34
N THR A 15 -5.47 13.34 11.75
CA THR A 15 -4.30 12.72 11.09
C THR A 15 -4.14 11.24 11.45
N ALA A 16 -4.61 10.81 12.62
CA ALA A 16 -4.49 9.42 13.06
C ALA A 16 -5.34 8.44 12.22
N CYS A 17 -6.49 8.88 11.70
CA CYS A 17 -7.34 8.05 10.84
C CYS A 17 -6.89 8.03 9.37
N ALA A 18 -5.92 8.84 8.95
CA ALA A 18 -5.42 8.80 7.56
C ALA A 18 -4.27 7.79 7.38
N GLY A 19 -3.58 7.44 8.47
CA GLY A 19 -2.44 6.53 8.45
C GLY A 19 -2.79 5.05 8.66
N LYS A 20 -3.98 4.72 9.18
CA LYS A 20 -4.33 3.33 9.50
C LYS A 20 -4.31 2.44 8.27
N GLU A 21 -4.96 2.85 7.20
CA GLU A 21 -5.14 2.02 6.00
C GLU A 21 -3.83 1.87 5.22
N GLN A 22 -2.96 2.90 5.24
CA GLN A 22 -1.60 2.78 4.73
C GLN A 22 -0.77 1.81 5.58
N GLY A 23 -0.93 1.86 6.92
CA GLY A 23 -0.29 0.93 7.85
C GLY A 23 -0.74 -0.52 7.63
N ASP A 24 -2.05 -0.76 7.52
CA ASP A 24 -2.61 -2.09 7.28
C ASP A 24 -2.11 -2.66 5.93
N LEU A 25 -2.05 -1.84 4.88
CA LEU A 25 -1.46 -2.23 3.59
C LEU A 25 0.03 -2.55 3.71
N ARG A 26 0.78 -1.68 4.40
CA ARG A 26 2.22 -1.88 4.64
C ARG A 26 2.48 -3.20 5.35
N GLU A 27 1.74 -3.50 6.41
CA GLU A 27 1.88 -4.75 7.16
C GLU A 27 1.62 -5.98 6.28
N ALA A 28 0.56 -5.95 5.46
CA ALA A 28 0.26 -7.01 4.51
C ALA A 28 1.39 -7.20 3.48
N LEU A 29 1.94 -6.10 2.96
CA LEU A 29 3.07 -6.14 2.02
C LEU A 29 4.33 -6.68 2.68
N VAL A 30 4.68 -6.24 3.89
CA VAL A 30 5.86 -6.77 4.62
C VAL A 30 5.72 -8.28 4.83
N ALA A 31 4.56 -8.75 5.27
CA ALA A 31 4.32 -10.18 5.45
C ALA A 31 4.51 -10.95 4.15
N LYS A 32 4.00 -10.41 3.03
CA LYS A 32 4.15 -11.02 1.70
C LYS A 32 5.59 -11.03 1.21
N LEU A 33 6.29 -9.91 1.36
CA LEU A 33 7.66 -9.70 0.88
C LEU A 33 8.69 -10.48 1.72
N GLN A 34 8.42 -10.80 2.98
CA GLN A 34 9.26 -11.68 3.79
C GLN A 34 9.31 -13.13 3.26
N GLU A 35 8.26 -13.55 2.56
CA GLU A 35 8.19 -14.86 1.91
C GLU A 35 8.95 -14.89 0.57
N ASP A 36 9.24 -13.74 -0.02
CA ASP A 36 9.91 -13.60 -1.31
C ASP A 36 11.40 -13.98 -1.24
N SER A 37 11.84 -14.86 -2.15
CA SER A 37 13.24 -15.27 -2.24
C SER A 37 14.12 -14.19 -2.84
N ASP A 38 13.60 -13.39 -3.78
CA ASP A 38 14.41 -12.42 -4.51
C ASP A 38 14.90 -11.33 -3.56
N LEU A 39 14.06 -10.89 -2.62
CA LEU A 39 14.47 -9.93 -1.59
C LEU A 39 15.63 -10.47 -0.73
N LYS A 40 15.66 -11.77 -0.45
CA LYS A 40 16.75 -12.39 0.31
C LYS A 40 18.04 -12.45 -0.52
N ASP A 41 17.93 -12.82 -1.78
CA ASP A 41 19.07 -12.95 -2.69
C ASP A 41 19.74 -11.59 -2.95
N TYR A 42 18.94 -10.53 -3.12
CA TYR A 42 19.42 -9.16 -3.29
C TYR A 42 19.69 -8.43 -1.95
N LYS A 43 19.47 -9.08 -0.80
CA LYS A 43 19.63 -8.50 0.55
C LYS A 43 18.86 -7.19 0.75
N LEU A 44 17.65 -7.12 0.18
CA LEU A 44 16.76 -5.97 0.30
C LEU A 44 15.95 -6.06 1.59
N ASP A 45 15.69 -4.92 2.23
CA ASP A 45 14.82 -4.86 3.39
C ASP A 45 13.34 -4.87 2.97
N PRO A 46 12.53 -5.86 3.39
CA PRO A 46 11.11 -5.92 3.02
C PRO A 46 10.30 -4.71 3.48
N GLY A 47 10.70 -4.07 4.59
CA GLY A 47 10.07 -2.86 5.10
C GLY A 47 10.28 -1.67 4.16
N GLU A 48 11.52 -1.45 3.71
CA GLU A 48 11.84 -0.38 2.76
C GLU A 48 11.12 -0.55 1.42
N ILE A 49 11.00 -1.78 0.92
CA ILE A 49 10.23 -2.06 -0.30
C ILE A 49 8.74 -1.80 -0.07
N ALA A 50 8.17 -2.26 1.04
CA ALA A 50 6.77 -2.02 1.37
C ALA A 50 6.47 -0.51 1.51
N ASP A 51 7.35 0.27 2.13
CA ASP A 51 7.21 1.72 2.28
C ASP A 51 7.20 2.42 0.91
N CYS A 52 8.10 2.02 0.01
CA CYS A 52 8.13 2.52 -1.37
C CYS A 52 6.83 2.21 -2.12
N VAL A 53 6.35 0.96 -2.03
CA VAL A 53 5.12 0.52 -2.72
C VAL A 53 3.90 1.29 -2.20
N VAL A 54 3.76 1.45 -0.87
CA VAL A 54 2.65 2.19 -0.26
C VAL A 54 2.66 3.64 -0.71
N HIS A 55 3.84 4.27 -0.77
CA HIS A 55 4.01 5.63 -1.26
C HIS A 55 3.54 5.77 -2.71
N ASP A 56 4.15 5.02 -3.62
CA ASP A 56 3.88 5.14 -5.06
C ASP A 56 2.44 4.78 -5.41
N LEU A 57 1.89 3.73 -4.77
CA LEU A 57 0.50 3.37 -4.93
C LEU A 57 -0.43 4.49 -4.46
N THR A 58 -0.18 5.06 -3.27
CA THR A 58 -1.02 6.12 -2.69
C THR A 58 -1.05 7.36 -3.58
N ASP A 59 0.07 7.66 -4.24
CA ASP A 59 0.20 8.78 -5.16
C ASP A 59 -0.58 8.52 -6.48
N ASP A 60 -0.58 7.30 -7.00
CA ASP A 60 -1.34 6.90 -8.19
C ASP A 60 -2.85 6.74 -7.93
N LEU A 61 -3.30 6.69 -6.66
CA LEU A 61 -4.72 6.54 -6.35
C LEU A 61 -5.56 7.70 -6.91
N PRO A 62 -6.77 7.43 -7.45
CA PRO A 62 -7.64 8.48 -7.94
C PRO A 62 -8.08 9.43 -6.81
N GLY A 63 -8.41 10.66 -7.19
CA GLY A 63 -8.80 11.72 -6.25
C GLY A 63 -7.60 12.55 -5.75
N PHE A 64 -7.83 13.34 -4.71
CA PHE A 64 -6.81 14.20 -4.08
C PHE A 64 -6.43 13.66 -2.68
N PRO A 65 -5.26 14.04 -2.12
CA PRO A 65 -4.92 13.71 -0.74
C PRO A 65 -6.01 14.15 0.24
N GLY A 66 -6.64 13.20 0.93
CA GLY A 66 -7.80 13.44 1.79
C GLY A 66 -9.16 13.03 1.20
N ASP A 67 -9.23 12.60 -0.08
CA ASP A 67 -10.43 11.97 -0.63
C ASP A 67 -10.75 10.69 0.17
N PRO A 68 -11.97 10.58 0.75
CA PRO A 68 -12.34 9.44 1.59
C PRO A 68 -12.30 8.10 0.83
N ARG A 69 -12.43 8.10 -0.49
CA ARG A 69 -12.35 6.88 -1.32
C ARG A 69 -10.94 6.32 -1.37
N ARG A 70 -9.89 7.14 -1.21
CA ARG A 70 -8.50 6.64 -1.15
C ARG A 70 -8.31 5.62 -0.02
N LYS A 71 -9.01 5.79 1.11
CA LYS A 71 -9.01 4.78 2.20
C LYS A 71 -9.59 3.45 1.78
N GLN A 72 -10.66 3.48 0.98
CA GLN A 72 -11.30 2.27 0.47
C GLN A 72 -10.38 1.53 -0.50
N TYR A 73 -9.64 2.24 -1.36
CA TYR A 73 -8.64 1.63 -2.23
C TYR A 73 -7.52 0.98 -1.41
N LEU A 74 -6.96 1.69 -0.43
CA LEU A 74 -5.91 1.14 0.44
C LEU A 74 -6.38 -0.10 1.19
N THR A 75 -7.62 -0.09 1.70
CA THR A 75 -8.22 -1.26 2.37
C THR A 75 -8.38 -2.43 1.40
N ALA A 76 -8.83 -2.18 0.17
CA ALA A 76 -8.97 -3.22 -0.85
C ALA A 76 -7.61 -3.85 -1.19
N TYR A 77 -6.59 -3.02 -1.40
CA TYR A 77 -5.22 -3.49 -1.64
C TYR A 77 -4.67 -4.29 -0.45
N ALA A 78 -4.88 -3.84 0.79
CA ALA A 78 -4.46 -4.58 1.97
C ALA A 78 -5.09 -5.98 2.00
N LYS A 79 -6.38 -6.08 1.68
CA LYS A 79 -7.09 -7.38 1.61
C LYS A 79 -6.57 -8.25 0.48
N PHE A 80 -6.34 -7.72 -0.72
CA PHE A 80 -5.78 -8.50 -1.84
C PHE A 80 -4.46 -9.17 -1.46
N TYR A 81 -3.66 -8.52 -0.61
CA TYR A 81 -2.34 -9.01 -0.19
C TYR A 81 -2.35 -9.79 1.13
N SER A 82 -3.48 -9.83 1.83
CA SER A 82 -3.65 -10.60 3.08
C SER A 82 -4.25 -11.99 2.88
N VAL A 83 -4.90 -12.24 1.73
CA VAL A 83 -5.53 -13.53 1.41
C VAL A 83 -4.51 -14.58 0.96
N LYS A 84 -4.76 -15.85 1.29
CA LYS A 84 -3.79 -16.95 1.08
C LYS A 84 -4.07 -17.80 -0.16
N GLY A 85 -5.21 -17.60 -0.84
CA GLY A 85 -5.63 -18.42 -1.96
C GLY A 85 -6.49 -17.68 -2.98
N SER A 86 -6.61 -18.26 -4.17
CA SER A 86 -7.35 -17.66 -5.30
C SER A 86 -8.85 -17.51 -5.01
N GLY A 87 -9.46 -18.44 -4.28
CA GLY A 87 -10.89 -18.37 -3.92
C GLY A 87 -11.21 -17.19 -3.01
N ASP A 88 -10.35 -16.92 -2.02
CA ASP A 88 -10.49 -15.76 -1.14
C ASP A 88 -10.25 -14.45 -1.91
N PHE A 89 -9.32 -14.47 -2.88
CA PHE A 89 -9.06 -13.32 -3.74
C PHE A 89 -10.27 -12.96 -4.63
N GLU A 90 -10.92 -13.96 -5.23
CA GLU A 90 -12.14 -13.76 -6.02
C GLU A 90 -13.26 -13.12 -5.19
N GLN A 91 -13.39 -13.53 -3.92
CA GLN A 91 -14.34 -12.92 -3.00
C GLN A 91 -14.01 -11.45 -2.72
N VAL A 92 -12.75 -11.10 -2.48
CA VAL A 92 -12.34 -9.70 -2.28
C VAL A 92 -12.54 -8.89 -3.57
N ALA A 93 -12.24 -9.45 -4.74
CA ALA A 93 -12.46 -8.77 -6.01
C ALA A 93 -13.94 -8.48 -6.27
N GLU A 94 -14.84 -9.39 -5.87
CA GLU A 94 -16.29 -9.17 -5.90
C GLU A 94 -16.72 -8.10 -4.90
N GLU A 95 -16.18 -8.11 -3.68
CA GLU A 95 -16.46 -7.12 -2.62
C GLU A 95 -16.15 -5.69 -3.08
N TYR A 96 -15.04 -5.48 -3.79
CA TYR A 96 -14.58 -4.16 -4.22
C TYR A 96 -14.86 -3.83 -5.69
N LYS A 97 -15.66 -4.63 -6.39
CA LYS A 97 -15.90 -4.44 -7.84
C LYS A 97 -16.40 -3.04 -8.18
N ASP A 98 -17.28 -2.45 -7.38
CA ASP A 98 -17.86 -1.13 -7.68
C ASP A 98 -16.83 -0.01 -7.47
N LEU A 99 -15.89 -0.20 -6.53
CA LEU A 99 -14.79 0.73 -6.30
C LEU A 99 -13.81 0.77 -7.48
N PHE A 100 -13.55 -0.38 -8.10
CA PHE A 100 -12.68 -0.51 -9.28
C PHE A 100 -13.45 -0.44 -10.61
N GLY A 101 -14.78 -0.42 -10.58
CA GLY A 101 -15.68 -0.41 -11.75
C GLY A 101 -16.06 -1.79 -12.30
N SER A 102 -15.33 -2.86 -11.98
CA SER A 102 -15.73 -4.25 -12.23
C SER A 102 -14.80 -5.23 -11.49
N VAL A 103 -15.20 -6.50 -11.40
CA VAL A 103 -14.34 -7.59 -10.90
C VAL A 103 -13.06 -7.73 -11.73
N LYS A 104 -13.18 -7.59 -13.06
CA LYS A 104 -12.03 -7.61 -13.96
C LYS A 104 -11.05 -6.48 -13.64
N ALA A 105 -11.56 -5.28 -13.39
CA ALA A 105 -10.74 -4.14 -13.03
C ALA A 105 -10.09 -4.29 -11.64
N ALA A 106 -10.81 -4.86 -10.66
CA ALA A 106 -10.25 -5.20 -9.35
C ALA A 106 -9.09 -6.21 -9.48
N ASN A 107 -9.26 -7.26 -10.28
CA ASN A 107 -8.20 -8.24 -10.56
C ASN A 107 -6.99 -7.59 -11.23
N GLN A 108 -7.21 -6.73 -12.23
CA GLN A 108 -6.14 -6.01 -12.91
C GLN A 108 -5.40 -5.05 -11.96
N ALA A 109 -6.13 -4.37 -11.06
CA ALA A 109 -5.55 -3.49 -10.06
C ALA A 109 -4.64 -4.25 -9.10
N ALA A 110 -5.03 -5.44 -8.65
CA ALA A 110 -4.20 -6.28 -7.79
C ALA A 110 -2.93 -6.77 -8.49
N LEU A 111 -3.01 -7.13 -9.78
CA LEU A 111 -1.86 -7.55 -10.58
C LEU A 111 -0.87 -6.40 -10.83
N ARG A 112 -1.36 -5.17 -11.03
CA ARG A 112 -0.52 -3.97 -11.16
C ARG A 112 0.37 -3.70 -9.94
N MET A 113 0.03 -4.25 -8.78
CA MET A 113 0.89 -4.13 -7.60
C MET A 113 2.24 -4.85 -7.76
N THR A 114 2.32 -5.89 -8.60
CA THR A 114 3.61 -6.48 -8.98
C THR A 114 4.51 -5.45 -9.66
N ASP A 115 3.97 -4.56 -10.49
CA ASP A 115 4.76 -3.51 -11.14
C ASP A 115 5.35 -2.54 -10.12
N TYR A 116 4.58 -2.15 -9.10
CA TYR A 116 5.07 -1.32 -7.99
C TYR A 116 6.18 -2.03 -7.21
N ILE A 117 5.98 -3.30 -6.84
CA ILE A 117 6.97 -4.09 -6.10
C ILE A 117 8.28 -4.19 -6.90
N MET A 118 8.21 -4.58 -8.17
CA MET A 118 9.38 -4.74 -9.02
C MET A 118 10.10 -3.41 -9.26
N THR A 119 9.35 -2.32 -9.42
CA THR A 119 9.93 -0.97 -9.55
C THR A 119 10.68 -0.57 -8.28
N CYS A 120 10.06 -0.74 -7.11
CA CYS A 120 10.66 -0.42 -5.82
C CYS A 120 11.89 -1.29 -5.51
N MET A 121 11.86 -2.57 -5.85
CA MET A 121 13.02 -3.46 -5.77
C MET A 121 14.16 -2.99 -6.69
N GLY A 122 13.85 -2.66 -7.95
CA GLY A 122 14.83 -2.13 -8.90
C GLY A 122 15.52 -0.87 -8.37
N GLN A 123 14.75 0.09 -7.86
CA GLN A 123 15.30 1.30 -7.25
C GLN A 123 16.16 0.98 -6.01
N ALA A 124 15.79 0.00 -5.19
CA ALA A 124 16.58 -0.39 -4.02
C ALA A 124 17.90 -1.05 -4.41
N ILE A 125 17.90 -1.85 -5.48
CA ILE A 125 19.11 -2.46 -6.07
C ILE A 125 20.02 -1.35 -6.62
N GLU A 126 19.48 -0.40 -7.37
CA GLU A 126 20.25 0.74 -7.90
C GLU A 126 20.89 1.57 -6.78
N ARG A 127 20.17 1.79 -5.68
CA ARG A 127 20.70 2.49 -4.50
C ARG A 127 21.80 1.72 -3.76
N SER A 128 21.78 0.38 -3.81
CA SER A 128 22.74 -0.48 -3.11
C SER A 128 23.93 -0.93 -3.96
N GLY A 129 23.85 -0.78 -5.29
CA GLY A 129 24.95 -1.00 -6.22
C GLY A 129 26.12 -0.02 -6.00
N PRO A 130 27.35 -0.35 -6.46
CA PRO A 130 28.46 0.57 -6.40
C PRO A 130 28.11 1.83 -7.21
N LYS A 131 28.12 3.00 -6.56
CA LYS A 131 28.01 4.28 -7.26
C LYS A 131 29.19 4.37 -8.25
N GLU A 132 28.92 4.26 -9.54
CA GLU A 132 29.91 4.69 -10.53
C GLU A 132 30.22 6.17 -10.24
N ARG A 133 31.52 6.46 -10.08
CA ARG A 133 32.06 7.79 -9.80
C ARG A 133 32.07 8.64 -11.04
#